data_AF-A0A0N8PNP8-F1
#
_entry.id   AF-A0A0N8PNP8-F1
#
_cell.length_a   1.000
_cell.length_b   1.000
_cell.length_c   1.000
_cell.angle_alpha   90.00
_cell.angle_beta   90.00
_cell.angle_gamma   90.00
#
_symmetry.space_group_name_H-M   'P 1'
#
loop_
_entity.id
_entity.type
_entity.pdbx_description
1 polymer ?
#
loop_
_entity_poly.entity_id
_entity_poly.type
_entity_poly.pdbx_seq_one_letter_code
_entity_poly.pdbx_strand_id
1 'polypeptide(L)'
;MLLWQVTLTAFIITSLFGLYLFSGYTFRIKVYYPLVLVACHITAAAVTTILFAILIVKMFTTSAHVNVFSIVFACISFALVALTLLSGLYFFFRYDFKRRKTKWGIIMTHLAMAGLSFIFAISSISTVAIAPTGHTYPGSKWYKYHLRQSLENATQQQN
;
A
#
# COMPACT_ATOMS: atom_id res chain seq x y z
N MET A 1 -8.57 9.10 -11.65
CA MET A 1 -9.04 9.38 -10.29
C MET A 1 -9.53 8.15 -9.51
N LEU A 2 -10.11 7.10 -10.13
CA LEU A 2 -10.77 6.01 -9.39
C LEU A 2 -9.85 5.10 -8.52
N LEU A 3 -8.64 4.75 -8.97
CA LEU A 3 -7.88 3.64 -8.38
C LEU A 3 -7.43 3.87 -6.93
N TRP A 4 -6.89 5.05 -6.60
CA TRP A 4 -6.40 5.32 -5.23
C TRP A 4 -7.54 5.35 -4.20
N GLN A 5 -8.73 5.81 -4.60
CA GLN A 5 -9.93 5.81 -3.76
C GLN A 5 -10.37 4.37 -3.48
N VAL A 6 -10.45 3.53 -4.52
CA VAL A 6 -10.80 2.12 -4.39
C VAL A 6 -9.80 1.39 -3.48
N THR A 7 -8.50 1.63 -3.66
CA THR A 7 -7.46 1.03 -2.80
C THR A 7 -7.60 1.49 -1.34
N LEU A 8 -7.86 2.78 -1.10
CA LEU A 8 -8.06 3.32 0.26
C LEU A 8 -9.30 2.72 0.92
N THR A 9 -10.45 2.70 0.23
CA THR A 9 -11.68 2.10 0.72
C THR A 9 -11.48 0.62 1.04
N ALA A 10 -10.77 -0.10 0.17
CA ALA A 10 -10.46 -1.51 0.41
C ALA A 10 -9.58 -1.69 1.67
N PHE A 11 -8.56 -0.85 1.90
CA PHE A 11 -7.77 -0.88 3.14
C PHE A 11 -8.63 -0.64 4.39
N ILE A 12 -9.55 0.32 4.34
CA ILE A 12 -10.47 0.60 5.46
C ILE A 12 -11.35 -0.62 5.74
N ILE A 13 -11.95 -1.22 4.70
CA ILE A 13 -12.81 -2.41 4.84
C ILE A 13 -12.00 -3.58 5.42
N THR A 14 -10.81 -3.88 4.88
CA THR A 14 -9.94 -4.93 5.40
C THR A 14 -9.58 -4.71 6.87
N SER A 15 -9.27 -3.47 7.26
CA SER A 15 -8.99 -3.13 8.67
C SER A 15 -10.20 -3.28 9.58
N LEU A 16 -11.41 -2.95 9.11
CA LEU A 16 -12.64 -3.19 9.87
C LEU A 16 -12.88 -4.68 10.14
N PHE A 17 -12.62 -5.55 9.14
CA PHE A 17 -12.64 -7.00 9.35
C PHE A 17 -11.61 -7.44 10.40
N GLY A 18 -10.39 -6.92 10.32
CA GLY A 18 -9.33 -7.23 11.30
C GLY A 18 -9.69 -6.79 12.72
N LEU A 19 -10.27 -5.59 12.87
CA LEU A 19 -10.74 -5.07 14.14
C LEU A 19 -11.86 -5.94 14.72
N TYR A 20 -12.84 -6.33 13.90
CA TYR A 20 -13.92 -7.21 14.33
C TYR A 20 -13.40 -8.58 14.81
N LEU A 21 -12.47 -9.19 14.08
CA LEU A 21 -11.81 -10.43 14.47
C LEU A 21 -11.06 -10.29 15.79
N PHE A 22 -10.33 -9.19 15.98
CA PHE A 22 -9.60 -8.92 17.21
C PHE A 22 -10.53 -8.68 18.40
N SER A 23 -11.61 -7.91 18.24
CA SER A 23 -12.62 -7.69 19.28
C SER A 23 -13.30 -9.00 19.68
N GLY A 24 -13.68 -9.84 18.70
CA GLY A 24 -14.25 -11.16 18.96
C GLY A 24 -13.31 -12.06 19.76
N TYR A 25 -12.01 -12.05 19.42
CA TYR A 25 -10.98 -12.81 20.13
C TYR A 25 -10.70 -12.27 21.55
N THR A 26 -10.64 -10.94 21.71
CA THR A 26 -10.28 -10.27 22.97
C THR A 26 -11.40 -10.35 24.01
N PHE A 27 -12.64 -10.06 23.63
CA PHE A 27 -13.77 -10.00 24.57
C PHE A 27 -14.38 -11.37 24.87
N ARG A 28 -13.81 -12.46 24.35
CA ARG A 28 -14.32 -13.84 24.49
C ARG A 28 -15.83 -13.93 24.27
N ILE A 29 -16.37 -13.10 23.39
CA ILE A 29 -17.76 -13.23 22.97
C ILE A 29 -17.81 -14.63 22.36
N LYS A 30 -18.75 -15.47 22.80
CA LYS A 30 -18.95 -16.86 22.30
C LYS A 30 -19.41 -16.88 20.84
N VAL A 31 -18.83 -16.03 19.99
CA VAL A 31 -18.86 -16.17 18.55
C VAL A 31 -17.97 -17.36 18.28
N TYR A 32 -18.58 -18.49 17.92
CA TYR A 32 -17.90 -19.62 17.30
C TYR A 32 -16.83 -19.06 16.35
N TYR A 33 -15.56 -19.38 16.60
CA TYR A 33 -14.41 -18.81 15.88
C TYR A 33 -14.69 -18.85 14.36
N PRO A 34 -15.07 -17.71 13.74
CA PRO A 34 -15.77 -17.75 12.48
C PRO A 34 -14.75 -17.90 11.36
N LEU A 35 -14.38 -19.15 11.05
CA LEU A 35 -13.44 -19.49 9.96
C LEU A 35 -13.80 -18.79 8.66
N VAL A 36 -15.10 -18.63 8.37
CA VAL A 36 -15.61 -17.88 7.22
C VAL A 36 -15.17 -16.41 7.27
N LEU A 37 -15.27 -15.76 8.42
CA LEU A 37 -14.91 -14.35 8.58
C LEU A 37 -13.38 -14.14 8.55
N VAL A 38 -12.62 -15.08 9.10
CA VAL A 38 -11.15 -15.11 8.95
C VAL A 38 -10.77 -15.26 7.48
N ALA A 39 -11.40 -16.19 6.76
CA ALA A 39 -11.17 -16.37 5.32
C ALA A 39 -11.54 -15.11 4.52
N CYS A 40 -12.68 -14.48 4.81
CA CYS A 40 -13.08 -13.20 4.22
C CYS A 40 -12.05 -12.10 4.47
N HIS A 41 -11.53 -11.99 5.70
CA HIS A 41 -10.48 -11.02 6.03
C HIS A 41 -9.19 -11.28 5.23
N ILE A 42 -8.75 -12.54 5.13
CA ILE A 42 -7.57 -12.92 4.33
C ILE A 42 -7.79 -12.59 2.86
N THR A 43 -8.96 -12.90 2.30
CA THR A 43 -9.29 -12.59 0.91
C THR A 43 -9.30 -11.07 0.69
N ALA A 44 -9.92 -10.31 1.58
CA ALA A 44 -9.92 -8.85 1.52
C ALA A 44 -8.50 -8.27 1.60
N ALA A 45 -7.67 -8.80 2.52
CA ALA A 45 -6.26 -8.43 2.67
C ALA A 45 -5.43 -8.73 1.42
N ALA A 46 -5.66 -9.87 0.77
CA ALA A 46 -5.01 -10.23 -0.48
C ALA A 46 -5.42 -9.28 -1.61
N VAL A 47 -6.72 -9.01 -1.76
CA VAL A 47 -7.24 -8.06 -2.76
C VAL A 47 -6.69 -6.65 -2.53
N THR A 48 -6.65 -6.16 -1.29
CA THR A 48 -6.04 -4.85 -0.98
C THR A 48 -4.56 -4.80 -1.34
N THR A 49 -3.83 -5.89 -1.08
CA THR A 49 -2.39 -5.96 -1.39
C THR A 49 -2.17 -5.92 -2.91
N ILE A 50 -2.99 -6.63 -3.69
CA ILE A 50 -2.94 -6.59 -5.16
C ILE A 50 -3.28 -5.19 -5.67
N LEU A 51 -4.36 -4.57 -5.17
CA LEU A 51 -4.73 -3.20 -5.56
C LEU A 51 -3.62 -2.19 -5.22
N PHE A 52 -2.93 -2.37 -4.10
CA PHE A 52 -1.81 -1.52 -3.72
C PHE A 52 -0.59 -1.74 -4.63
N ALA A 53 -0.30 -2.98 -5.02
CA ALA A 53 0.74 -3.28 -6.01
C ALA A 53 0.43 -2.61 -7.37
N ILE A 54 -0.80 -2.73 -7.86
CA ILE A 54 -1.23 -2.08 -9.12
C ILE A 54 -1.08 -0.56 -9.02
N LEU A 55 -1.44 0.03 -7.88
CA LEU A 55 -1.28 1.46 -7.64
C LEU A 55 0.19 1.88 -7.72
N ILE A 56 1.11 1.11 -7.12
CA ILE A 56 2.55 1.36 -7.16
C ILE A 56 3.08 1.25 -8.60
N VAL A 57 2.72 0.20 -9.33
CA VAL A 57 3.12 0.04 -10.75
C VAL A 57 2.63 1.23 -11.57
N LYS A 58 1.38 1.67 -11.35
CA LYS A 58 0.84 2.85 -12.02
C LYS A 58 1.64 4.11 -11.68
N MET A 59 2.12 4.26 -10.45
CA MET A 59 2.98 5.40 -10.10
C MET A 59 4.27 5.40 -10.92
N PHE A 60 4.91 4.24 -11.10
CA PHE A 60 6.10 4.08 -11.92
C PHE A 60 5.84 4.40 -13.40
N THR A 61 4.73 3.94 -13.97
CA THR A 61 4.47 4.07 -15.41
C THR A 61 3.93 5.44 -15.82
N THR A 62 3.18 6.11 -14.93
CA THR A 62 2.42 7.31 -15.31
C THR A 62 3.10 8.61 -14.91
N SER A 63 4.14 8.55 -14.09
CA SER A 63 4.62 9.76 -13.40
C SER A 63 6.06 10.11 -13.77
N ALA A 64 6.22 10.98 -14.77
CA ALA A 64 7.50 11.64 -15.06
C ALA A 64 8.00 12.55 -13.89
N HIS A 65 7.18 12.74 -12.84
CA HIS A 65 7.40 13.74 -11.79
C HIS A 65 7.08 13.27 -10.35
N VAL A 66 6.91 11.96 -10.09
CA VAL A 66 6.76 11.50 -8.68
C VAL A 66 8.14 11.51 -8.01
N ASN A 67 8.21 12.15 -6.84
CA ASN A 67 9.42 12.21 -6.03
C ASN A 67 9.92 10.80 -5.70
N VAL A 68 11.22 10.54 -5.89
CA VAL A 68 11.90 9.28 -5.53
C VAL A 68 11.58 8.86 -4.11
N PHE A 69 11.50 9.81 -3.17
CA PHE A 69 11.11 9.54 -1.79
C PHE A 69 9.72 8.89 -1.69
N SER A 70 8.72 9.39 -2.43
CA SER A 70 7.36 8.84 -2.43
C SER A 70 7.30 7.42 -3.01
N ILE A 71 8.13 7.14 -4.03
CA ILE A 71 8.25 5.80 -4.62
C ILE A 71 8.88 4.83 -3.61
N VAL A 72 10.03 5.20 -3.03
CA VAL A 72 10.73 4.38 -2.03
C VAL A 72 9.82 4.13 -0.82
N PHE A 73 9.14 5.16 -0.35
CA PHE A 73 8.19 5.04 0.76
C PHE A 73 7.03 4.11 0.42
N ALA A 74 6.47 4.17 -0.80
CA ALA A 74 5.43 3.25 -1.25
C ALA A 74 5.90 1.80 -1.33
N CYS A 75 7.13 1.56 -1.82
CA CYS A 75 7.73 0.23 -1.85
C CYS A 75 7.95 -0.35 -0.44
N ILE A 76 8.42 0.47 0.52
CA ILE A 76 8.58 0.05 1.92
C ILE A 76 7.22 -0.26 2.55
N SER A 77 6.23 0.62 2.36
CA SER A 77 4.85 0.39 2.82
C SER A 77 4.28 -0.91 2.24
N PHE A 78 4.53 -1.19 0.96
CA PHE A 78 4.10 -2.44 0.32
C PHE A 78 4.78 -3.66 0.92
N ALA A 79 6.09 -3.60 1.17
CA ALA A 79 6.82 -4.68 1.83
C ALA A 79 6.23 -4.98 3.21
N LEU A 80 5.89 -3.95 4.01
CA LEU A 80 5.25 -4.11 5.31
C LEU A 80 3.85 -4.74 5.20
N VAL A 81 3.03 -4.30 4.23
CA VAL A 81 1.71 -4.89 3.97
C VAL A 81 1.84 -6.36 3.57
N ALA A 82 2.78 -6.69 2.68
CA ALA A 82 3.03 -8.05 2.22
C ALA A 82 3.52 -8.96 3.36
N LEU A 83 4.45 -8.49 4.19
CA LEU A 83 4.91 -9.23 5.38
C LEU A 83 3.78 -9.44 6.39
N THR A 84 2.92 -8.44 6.58
CA THR A 84 1.74 -8.57 7.43
C THR A 84 0.80 -9.63 6.88
N LEU A 85 0.49 -9.63 5.58
CA LEU A 85 -0.32 -10.65 4.93
C LEU A 85 0.30 -12.05 5.07
N LEU A 86 1.60 -12.20 4.79
CA LEU A 86 2.32 -13.48 4.91
C LEU A 86 2.28 -14.00 6.35
N SER A 87 2.47 -13.11 7.33
CA SER A 87 2.35 -13.48 8.74
C SER A 87 0.92 -13.98 9.03
N GLY A 88 -0.12 -13.25 8.60
CA GLY A 88 -1.54 -13.62 8.74
C GLY A 88 -1.87 -14.97 8.11
N LEU A 89 -1.38 -15.23 6.90
CA LEU A 89 -1.52 -16.53 6.21
C LEU A 89 -0.82 -17.65 7.00
N TYR A 90 0.39 -17.40 7.49
CA TYR A 90 1.09 -18.35 8.35
C TYR A 90 0.26 -18.68 9.60
N PHE A 91 -0.36 -17.69 10.24
CA PHE A 91 -1.26 -17.93 11.38
C PHE A 91 -2.42 -18.83 11.01
N PHE A 92 -3.10 -18.48 9.93
CA PHE A 92 -4.27 -19.19 9.47
C PHE A 92 -3.97 -20.66 9.20
N PHE A 93 -2.91 -20.96 8.44
CA PHE A 93 -2.54 -22.34 8.14
C PHE A 93 -1.98 -23.10 9.34
N ARG A 94 -1.23 -22.44 10.22
CA ARG A 94 -0.54 -23.11 11.34
C ARG A 94 -1.44 -23.34 12.55
N TYR A 95 -2.30 -22.39 12.87
CA TYR A 95 -3.09 -22.39 14.10
C TYR A 95 -4.58 -22.59 13.82
N ASP A 96 -5.18 -21.80 12.93
CA ASP A 96 -6.63 -21.81 12.75
C ASP A 96 -7.11 -23.05 11.99
N PHE A 97 -6.50 -23.34 10.83
CA PHE A 97 -6.83 -24.51 10.03
C PHE A 97 -6.53 -25.83 10.75
N LYS A 98 -5.42 -25.86 11.52
CA LYS A 98 -5.02 -27.04 12.30
C LYS A 98 -5.64 -27.08 13.71
N ARG A 99 -6.54 -26.15 14.06
CA ARG A 99 -7.18 -26.00 15.38
C ARG A 99 -6.19 -26.08 16.56
N ARG A 100 -4.98 -25.55 16.40
CA ARG A 100 -3.96 -25.53 17.46
C ARG A 100 -4.16 -24.30 18.33
N LYS A 101 -3.82 -24.41 19.62
CA LYS A 101 -3.85 -23.25 20.53
C LYS A 101 -2.90 -22.16 20.01
N THR A 102 -3.47 -21.03 19.59
CA THR A 102 -2.71 -19.86 19.15
C THR A 102 -2.07 -19.19 20.36
N LYS A 103 -0.79 -18.79 20.24
CA LYS A 103 -0.09 -18.08 21.31
C LYS A 103 -0.45 -16.60 21.26
N TRP A 104 -0.96 -16.06 22.37
CA TRP A 104 -1.35 -14.65 22.50
C TRP A 104 -0.27 -13.66 22.06
N GLY A 105 1.00 -13.91 22.40
CA GLY A 105 2.11 -13.03 22.01
C GLY A 105 2.25 -12.87 20.50
N ILE A 106 1.98 -13.94 19.73
CA ILE A 106 2.13 -13.88 18.28
C ILE A 106 0.92 -13.15 17.64
N ILE A 107 -0.28 -13.26 18.22
CA ILE A 107 -1.44 -12.45 17.79
C ILE A 107 -1.18 -10.96 18.02
N MET A 108 -0.62 -10.60 19.16
CA MET A 108 -0.29 -9.21 19.48
C MET A 108 0.77 -8.63 18.53
N THR A 109 1.77 -9.42 18.14
CA THR A 109 2.76 -8.96 17.15
C THR A 109 2.13 -8.79 15.77
N HIS A 110 1.25 -9.70 15.34
CA HIS A 110 0.52 -9.55 14.09
C HIS A 110 -0.36 -8.30 14.09
N LEU A 111 -1.08 -8.04 15.18
CA LEU A 111 -1.90 -6.85 15.31
C LEU A 111 -1.08 -5.56 15.28
N ALA A 112 0.08 -5.54 15.96
CA ALA A 112 1.00 -4.40 15.90
C ALA A 112 1.51 -4.16 14.47
N MET A 113 1.90 -5.23 13.75
CA MET A 113 2.30 -5.12 12.34
C MET A 113 1.13 -4.69 11.44
N ALA A 114 -0.09 -5.15 11.70
CA ALA A 114 -1.29 -4.74 10.97
C ALA A 114 -1.59 -3.25 11.15
N GLY A 115 -1.47 -2.73 12.37
CA GLY A 115 -1.60 -1.29 12.66
C GLY A 115 -0.52 -0.47 11.95
N LEU A 116 0.75 -0.90 12.04
CA LEU A 116 1.85 -0.21 11.39
C LEU A 116 1.72 -0.22 9.86
N SER A 117 1.44 -1.37 9.26
CA SER A 117 1.27 -1.49 7.81
C SER A 117 0.09 -0.69 7.29
N PHE A 118 -1.01 -0.59 8.05
CA PHE A 118 -2.15 0.27 7.72
C PHE A 118 -1.77 1.76 7.70
N ILE A 119 -1.09 2.25 8.74
CA ILE A 119 -0.64 3.64 8.82
C ILE A 119 0.32 3.96 7.66
N PHE A 120 1.29 3.08 7.40
CA PHE A 120 2.26 3.24 6.32
C PHE A 120 1.61 3.21 4.93
N ALA A 121 0.65 2.31 4.70
CA ALA A 121 -0.07 2.22 3.44
C ALA A 121 -0.92 3.47 3.18
N ILE A 122 -1.72 3.92 4.15
CA ILE A 122 -2.53 5.13 4.01
C ILE A 122 -1.65 6.36 3.82
N SER A 123 -0.57 6.48 4.60
CA SER A 123 0.36 7.61 4.47
C SER A 123 0.98 7.63 3.08
N SER A 124 1.39 6.47 2.56
CA SER A 124 1.94 6.34 1.20
C SER A 124 0.91 6.76 0.15
N ILE A 125 -0.31 6.24 0.20
CA ILE A 125 -1.38 6.61 -0.75
C ILE A 125 -1.67 8.12 -0.68
N SER A 126 -1.68 8.69 0.53
CA SER A 126 -1.93 10.12 0.75
C SER A 126 -0.82 10.99 0.19
N THR A 127 0.45 10.62 0.38
CA THR A 127 1.58 11.37 -0.20
C THR A 127 1.51 11.43 -1.73
N VAL A 128 0.96 10.40 -2.37
CA VAL A 128 0.80 10.33 -3.82
C VAL A 128 -0.42 11.12 -4.29
N ALA A 129 -1.50 11.12 -3.52
CA ALA A 129 -2.68 11.93 -3.80
C ALA A 129 -2.42 13.44 -3.64
N ILE A 130 -1.53 13.80 -2.69
CA ILE A 130 -1.21 15.19 -2.33
C ILE A 130 0.01 15.72 -3.12
N ALA A 131 0.85 14.84 -3.68
CA ALA A 131 1.96 15.26 -4.53
C ALA A 131 1.44 16.19 -5.63
N PRO A 132 1.84 17.47 -5.65
CA PRO A 132 1.29 18.43 -6.57
C PRO A 132 1.63 17.96 -7.98
N THR A 133 0.61 17.70 -8.79
CA THR A 133 0.73 17.40 -10.23
C THR A 133 1.30 18.58 -11.04
N GLY A 134 1.90 19.58 -10.39
CA GLY A 134 2.16 20.92 -10.92
C GLY A 134 3.54 21.52 -10.65
N HIS A 135 4.46 20.85 -9.93
CA HIS A 135 5.85 21.29 -9.94
C HIS A 135 6.61 20.52 -11.01
N THR A 136 6.49 21.00 -12.25
CA THR A 136 7.63 20.94 -13.17
C THR A 136 8.85 21.38 -12.38
N TYR A 137 9.79 20.47 -12.11
CA TYR A 137 11.11 20.84 -11.61
C TYR A 137 11.59 22.04 -12.43
N PRO A 138 12.16 23.10 -11.84
CA PRO A 138 12.71 24.22 -12.60
C PRO A 138 13.73 23.73 -13.65
N GLY A 139 14.36 22.56 -13.42
CA GLY A 139 15.18 21.85 -14.38
C GLY A 139 14.49 21.41 -15.68
N SER A 140 13.17 21.19 -15.72
CA SER A 140 12.46 20.81 -16.95
C SER A 140 12.20 21.99 -17.89
N LYS A 141 11.97 23.19 -17.33
CA LYS A 141 11.95 24.44 -18.12
C LYS A 141 13.37 24.82 -18.54
N TRP A 142 14.35 24.68 -17.66
CA TRP A 142 15.77 24.92 -17.96
C TRP A 142 16.27 23.99 -19.07
N TYR A 143 16.01 22.68 -18.97
CA TYR A 143 16.40 21.70 -19.99
C TYR A 143 15.72 21.96 -21.34
N LYS A 144 14.39 22.23 -21.34
CA LYS A 144 13.68 22.59 -22.58
C LYS A 144 14.19 23.90 -23.19
N TYR A 145 14.56 24.88 -22.35
CA TYR A 145 15.13 26.15 -22.80
C TYR A 145 16.51 25.96 -23.44
N HIS A 146 17.42 25.22 -22.78
CA HIS A 146 18.77 24.95 -23.31
C HIS A 146 18.77 24.04 -24.53
N LEU A 147 17.85 23.07 -24.59
CA LEU A 147 17.67 22.23 -25.77
C LEU A 147 17.19 23.07 -26.96
N ARG A 148 16.28 24.02 -26.74
CA ARG A 148 15.81 24.94 -27.78
C ARG A 148 16.93 25.86 -28.26
N GLN A 149 17.69 26.47 -27.35
CA GLN A 149 18.85 27.29 -27.72
C GLN A 149 19.89 26.51 -28.51
N SER A 150 20.16 25.26 -28.12
CA SER A 150 21.13 24.41 -28.83
C SER A 150 20.67 24.08 -30.25
N LEU A 151 19.36 23.85 -30.45
CA LEU A 151 18.76 23.64 -31.78
C LEU A 151 18.78 24.90 -32.64
N GLU A 152 18.46 26.06 -32.07
CA GLU A 152 18.49 27.35 -32.78
C GLU A 152 19.92 27.69 -33.23
N ASN A 153 20.91 27.50 -32.36
CA ASN A 153 22.33 27.71 -32.69
C ASN A 153 22.84 26.74 -33.77
N ALA A 154 22.44 25.47 -33.72
CA ALA A 154 22.79 24.48 -34.75
C ALA A 154 22.17 24.84 -36.12
N THR A 155 20.96 25.41 -36.12
CA THR A 155 20.27 25.83 -37.35
C THR A 155 20.92 27.09 -37.96
N GLN A 156 21.43 28.01 -37.12
CA GLN A 156 22.16 29.19 -37.59
C GLN A 156 23.55 28.88 -38.15
N GLN A 157 24.17 27.76 -37.77
CA GLN A 157 25.45 27.32 -38.35
C GLN A 157 25.32 26.61 -39.70
N GLN A 158 24.10 26.24 -40.12
CA GLN A 158 23.84 25.55 -41.39
C GLN A 158 23.36 26.48 -42.52
N ASN A 159 23.12 27.77 -42.23
CA ASN A 159 22.78 28.82 -43.21
C ASN A 159 23.92 29.83 -43.34
#